data_AF-A0A078AVD9-F1
#
_entry.id   AF-A0A078AVD9-F1
#
_cell.length_a   1.000
_cell.length_b   1.000
_cell.length_c   1.000
_cell.angle_alpha   90.00
_cell.angle_beta   90.00
_cell.angle_gamma   90.00
#
_symmetry.space_group_name_H-M   'P 1'
#
loop_
_entity.id
_entity.type
_entity.pdbx_description
1 polymer ?
#
loop_
_entity_poly.entity_id
_entity_poly.type
_entity_poly.pdbx_seq_one_letter_code
_entity_poly.pdbx_strand_id
1 'polypeptide(L)'
;MSTNKSKTASPTRRSQTINNNGTNKTNIQLSIDNSRQDFVLMDKDLLRGLSEKEVEIEHLKTTVIALNQKVEVCDIFLQIKSNNAQQIIRDLELDAQNANTITQNSEIKRVELQTHIRETAVQIQIEATKNKEFQDKLIEENKRLREDLHRANGLLNEREVEIHTLRETNLQCLAKIREQEQIIRVNIDIADQLAHANQLNEALYNQKLKLQKELETASDYILALEDKVYKANKTSLELLRQLKDAEIEIETLKNYIIELKQRIAVYIPVKDDVIDKKLAEFINNYPDRQKLKIMFLRESEGVYQFGSKRVAVRVDKDKINIRVGGGYLSIDEFLDQYTPAELDKMERKDPLKKFSEKIAMQKTLVGKEVRESSPIRSPTRQ
;
A
#
# COMPACT_ATOMS: atom_id res chain seq x y z
N MET A 1 12.45 -5.06 36.61
CA MET A 1 13.61 -4.23 37.02
C MET A 1 13.13 -3.11 37.93
N SER A 2 14.04 -2.47 38.68
CA SER A 2 13.81 -1.26 39.49
C SER A 2 12.66 -1.35 40.52
N THR A 3 12.88 -1.76 41.77
CA THR A 3 13.51 -0.98 42.86
C THR A 3 13.02 0.46 43.00
N ASN A 4 12.38 0.78 44.13
CA ASN A 4 12.64 2.04 44.83
C ASN A 4 12.46 1.87 46.35
N LYS A 5 13.29 2.59 47.13
CA LYS A 5 13.29 2.57 48.61
C LYS A 5 13.53 3.99 49.14
N SER A 6 12.63 4.46 50.00
CA SER A 6 12.78 5.67 50.84
C SER A 6 12.13 5.33 52.20
N LYS A 7 12.75 5.42 53.38
CA LYS A 7 14.01 6.08 53.81
C LYS A 7 14.02 7.62 53.83
N THR A 8 13.31 8.16 54.82
CA THR A 8 13.68 9.36 55.59
C THR A 8 13.65 8.95 57.07
N ALA A 9 14.73 8.94 57.85
CA ALA A 9 15.72 9.98 58.18
C ALA A 9 15.22 10.95 59.27
N SER A 10 15.81 10.80 60.47
CA SER A 10 15.70 11.63 61.68
C SER A 10 16.59 12.89 61.56
N PRO A 11 16.94 13.64 62.64
CA PRO A 11 16.36 13.79 64.00
C PRO A 11 16.06 15.29 64.30
N THR A 12 15.99 15.73 65.57
CA THR A 12 16.69 16.95 66.11
C THR A 12 16.28 17.37 67.54
N ARG A 13 17.24 17.31 68.48
CA ARG A 13 17.54 18.24 69.63
C ARG A 13 16.45 18.70 70.64
N ARG A 14 16.77 19.28 71.83
CA ARG A 14 17.92 19.24 72.79
C ARG A 14 17.65 20.27 73.93
N SER A 15 18.15 20.02 75.15
CA SER A 15 18.35 21.01 76.26
C SER A 15 17.07 21.61 76.87
N GLN A 16 17.04 22.21 78.07
CA GLN A 16 18.05 22.59 79.09
C GLN A 16 17.57 22.04 80.46
N THR A 17 18.33 21.50 81.42
CA THR A 17 19.42 22.05 82.27
C THR A 17 19.11 23.39 82.98
N ILE A 18 18.79 23.36 84.27
CA ILE A 18 19.26 24.22 85.40
C ILE A 18 18.48 23.79 86.66
N ASN A 19 19.01 23.48 87.86
CA ASN A 19 20.07 24.00 88.75
C ASN A 19 19.56 24.92 89.89
N ASN A 20 19.86 24.48 91.12
CA ASN A 20 20.29 25.27 92.29
C ASN A 20 19.33 26.15 93.10
N ASN A 21 19.59 26.10 94.43
CA ASN A 21 19.36 27.10 95.49
C ASN A 21 17.91 27.41 95.92
N GLY A 22 17.66 27.77 97.18
CA GLY A 22 18.56 27.70 98.35
C GLY A 22 18.22 28.67 99.49
N THR A 23 18.53 28.24 100.72
CA THR A 23 18.93 29.05 101.89
C THR A 23 18.34 30.45 102.12
N ASN A 24 17.61 30.63 103.24
CA ASN A 24 17.97 31.49 104.40
C ASN A 24 16.89 31.31 105.52
N LYS A 25 17.15 31.39 106.83
CA LYS A 25 17.75 32.47 107.67
C LYS A 25 16.89 33.75 107.63
N THR A 26 16.62 34.50 108.71
CA THR A 26 17.26 34.62 110.05
C THR A 26 16.27 35.34 111.00
N ASN A 27 16.04 34.93 112.26
CA ASN A 27 16.71 35.39 113.51
C ASN A 27 15.91 36.48 114.29
N ILE A 28 16.40 36.91 115.48
CA ILE A 28 16.04 38.10 116.30
C ILE A 28 14.79 37.95 117.23
N GLN A 29 14.76 38.36 118.52
CA GLN A 29 15.83 38.77 119.49
C GLN A 29 15.29 39.01 120.95
N LEU A 30 16.01 38.52 122.00
CA LEU A 30 16.06 38.95 123.44
C LEU A 30 14.73 39.05 124.28
N SER A 31 14.70 39.24 125.62
CA SER A 31 15.68 39.54 126.72
C SER A 31 15.21 38.86 128.04
N ILE A 32 16.01 38.32 128.99
CA ILE A 32 17.02 38.86 129.96
C ILE A 32 16.41 39.35 131.33
N ASP A 33 17.21 39.20 132.41
CA ASP A 33 17.04 39.60 133.85
C ASP A 33 16.26 38.66 134.80
N ASN A 34 16.75 38.12 135.94
CA ASN A 34 18.06 38.06 136.63
C ASN A 34 18.46 39.14 137.69
N SER A 35 18.13 38.98 139.00
CA SER A 35 18.92 39.54 140.14
C SER A 35 18.50 39.14 141.58
N ARG A 36 19.49 38.79 142.44
CA ARG A 36 19.67 39.01 143.93
C ARG A 36 18.56 38.61 144.94
N GLN A 37 18.80 38.07 146.15
CA GLN A 37 19.79 38.27 147.27
C GLN A 37 19.59 39.52 148.14
N ASP A 38 19.42 39.33 149.47
CA ASP A 38 20.19 40.02 150.54
C ASP A 38 19.92 39.42 151.95
N PHE A 39 20.62 39.91 153.00
CA PHE A 39 20.87 39.25 154.30
C PHE A 39 20.79 40.23 155.51
N VAL A 40 20.18 39.82 156.65
CA VAL A 40 20.39 40.36 158.04
C VAL A 40 19.56 39.50 159.05
N LEU A 41 19.92 39.14 160.30
CA LEU A 41 21.13 39.18 161.15
C LEU A 41 21.25 40.27 162.28
N MET A 42 21.15 39.81 163.55
CA MET A 42 21.50 40.46 164.85
C MET A 42 20.72 41.73 165.29
N ASP A 43 20.73 42.20 166.54
CA ASP A 43 20.80 41.63 167.92
C ASP A 43 20.16 42.72 168.84
N LYS A 44 19.37 42.52 169.90
CA LYS A 44 19.40 41.65 171.11
C LYS A 44 20.49 42.02 172.14
N ASP A 45 20.10 42.71 173.22
CA ASP A 45 20.70 42.79 174.57
C ASP A 45 19.76 43.61 175.51
N LEU A 46 20.14 43.76 176.79
CA LEU A 46 19.37 44.29 177.94
C LEU A 46 18.27 43.33 178.48
N LEU A 47 18.30 42.80 179.72
CA LEU A 47 18.40 43.40 181.07
C LEU A 47 17.17 44.24 181.47
N ARG A 48 16.56 44.13 182.68
CA ARG A 48 16.90 43.33 183.88
C ARG A 48 15.76 43.39 184.94
N GLY A 49 15.31 42.23 185.43
CA GLY A 49 14.66 42.05 186.75
C GLY A 49 13.19 42.46 186.91
N LEU A 50 12.27 41.52 186.70
CA LEU A 50 10.89 41.54 187.19
C LEU A 50 10.51 40.15 187.75
N SER A 51 9.30 40.01 188.31
CA SER A 51 8.97 38.89 189.20
C SER A 51 8.57 37.59 188.47
N GLU A 52 8.68 36.46 189.18
CA GLU A 52 8.47 35.09 188.67
C GLU A 52 7.08 34.83 188.07
N LYS A 53 6.09 35.70 188.32
CA LYS A 53 4.72 35.60 187.80
C LYS A 53 4.45 36.38 186.51
N GLU A 54 5.37 37.24 186.07
CA GLU A 54 5.18 38.10 184.89
C GLU A 54 5.74 37.43 183.61
N VAL A 55 6.75 36.58 183.76
CA VAL A 55 7.41 35.85 182.65
C VAL A 55 6.45 34.88 181.93
N GLU A 56 5.57 34.20 182.68
CA GLU A 56 4.62 33.22 182.14
C GLU A 56 3.57 33.88 181.23
N ILE A 57 3.15 35.11 181.54
CA ILE A 57 2.17 35.88 180.77
C ILE A 57 2.76 36.40 179.46
N GLU A 58 4.01 36.89 179.47
CA GLU A 58 4.70 37.29 178.23
C GLU A 58 5.00 36.10 177.31
N HIS A 59 5.33 34.93 177.86
CA HIS A 59 5.52 33.72 177.06
C HIS A 59 4.22 33.29 176.35
N LEU A 60 3.09 33.36 177.05
CA LEU A 60 1.77 33.09 176.47
C LEU A 60 1.39 34.12 175.39
N LYS A 61 1.59 35.43 175.62
CA LYS A 61 1.34 36.44 174.56
C LYS A 61 2.20 36.20 173.32
N THR A 62 3.49 35.94 173.50
CA THR A 62 4.42 35.66 172.39
C THR A 62 3.96 34.45 171.58
N THR A 63 3.50 33.40 172.26
CA THR A 63 2.96 32.19 171.63
C THR A 63 1.67 32.46 170.85
N VAL A 64 0.75 33.27 171.39
CA VAL A 64 -0.49 33.66 170.70
C VAL A 64 -0.20 34.51 169.45
N ILE A 65 0.72 35.47 169.52
CA ILE A 65 1.12 36.30 168.37
C ILE A 65 1.74 35.42 167.27
N ALA A 66 2.64 34.50 167.64
CA ALA A 66 3.28 33.58 166.70
C ALA A 66 2.30 32.59 166.04
N LEU A 67 1.21 32.21 166.74
CA LEU A 67 0.14 31.41 166.15
C LEU A 67 -0.74 32.25 165.20
N ASN A 68 -1.08 33.49 165.57
CA ASN A 68 -1.97 34.34 164.77
C ASN A 68 -1.35 34.70 163.41
N GLN A 69 -0.06 35.07 163.38
CA GLN A 69 0.67 35.30 162.13
C GLN A 69 0.73 34.05 161.23
N LYS A 70 0.71 32.85 161.84
CA LYS A 70 0.71 31.57 161.11
C LYS A 70 -0.63 31.28 160.43
N VAL A 71 -1.73 31.83 160.93
CA VAL A 71 -3.06 31.76 160.30
C VAL A 71 -3.12 32.68 159.08
N GLU A 72 -2.72 33.96 159.21
CA GLU A 72 -2.72 34.92 158.10
C GLU A 72 -1.87 34.43 156.91
N VAL A 73 -0.68 33.88 157.16
CA VAL A 73 0.17 33.30 156.11
C VAL A 73 -0.48 32.08 155.45
N CYS A 74 -1.28 31.29 156.19
CA CYS A 74 -2.00 30.15 155.65
C CYS A 74 -3.15 30.59 154.73
N ASP A 75 -3.94 31.57 155.16
CA ASP A 75 -5.07 32.11 154.36
C ASP A 75 -4.58 32.80 153.09
N ILE A 76 -3.48 33.58 153.16
CA ILE A 76 -2.83 34.17 151.97
C ILE A 76 -2.36 33.05 151.01
N PHE A 77 -1.77 31.97 151.52
CA PHE A 77 -1.32 30.85 150.69
C PHE A 77 -2.48 30.07 150.05
N LEU A 78 -3.59 29.90 150.78
CA LEU A 78 -4.83 29.31 150.26
C LEU A 78 -5.46 30.21 149.17
N GLN A 79 -5.46 31.53 149.35
CA GLN A 79 -6.02 32.46 148.38
C GLN A 79 -5.16 32.57 147.11
N ILE A 80 -3.83 32.51 147.22
CA ILE A 80 -2.92 32.39 146.07
C ILE A 80 -3.17 31.08 145.30
N LYS A 81 -3.34 29.95 146.01
CA LYS A 81 -3.72 28.67 145.38
C LYS A 81 -5.07 28.75 144.67
N SER A 82 -6.08 29.39 145.29
CA SER A 82 -7.41 29.59 144.71
C SER A 82 -7.34 30.42 143.42
N ASN A 83 -6.62 31.54 143.44
CA ASN A 83 -6.46 32.42 142.28
C ASN A 83 -5.70 31.72 141.13
N ASN A 84 -4.62 30.99 141.44
CA ASN A 84 -3.91 30.20 140.42
C ASN A 84 -4.80 29.08 139.85
N ALA A 85 -5.60 28.41 140.67
CA ALA A 85 -6.56 27.41 140.19
C ALA A 85 -7.63 28.03 139.27
N GLN A 86 -8.18 29.21 139.62
CA GLN A 86 -9.12 29.94 138.77
C GLN A 86 -8.50 30.44 137.46
N GLN A 87 -7.22 30.82 137.49
CA GLN A 87 -6.49 31.21 136.28
C GLN A 87 -6.29 29.99 135.36
N ILE A 88 -5.80 28.87 135.90
CA ILE A 88 -5.65 27.60 135.17
C ILE A 88 -6.99 27.11 134.60
N ILE A 89 -8.09 27.25 135.34
CA ILE A 89 -9.44 26.91 134.84
C ILE A 89 -9.82 27.81 133.65
N ARG A 90 -9.64 29.14 133.74
CA ARG A 90 -9.94 30.05 132.63
C ARG A 90 -9.07 29.80 131.40
N ASP A 91 -7.79 29.48 131.60
CA ASP A 91 -6.87 29.16 130.50
C ASP A 91 -7.25 27.82 129.84
N LEU A 92 -7.66 26.81 130.62
CA LEU A 92 -8.21 25.54 130.11
C LEU A 92 -9.59 25.68 129.43
N GLU A 93 -10.45 26.58 129.91
CA GLU A 93 -11.73 26.91 129.25
C GLU A 93 -11.50 27.62 127.92
N LEU A 94 -10.53 28.53 127.85
CA LEU A 94 -10.11 29.20 126.62
C LEU A 94 -9.50 28.20 125.63
N ASP A 95 -8.63 27.30 126.08
CA ASP A 95 -8.06 26.24 125.25
C ASP A 95 -9.12 25.22 124.79
N ALA A 96 -10.14 24.92 125.61
CA ALA A 96 -11.27 24.10 125.20
C ALA A 96 -12.13 24.81 124.12
N GLN A 97 -12.32 26.13 124.22
CA GLN A 97 -13.01 26.93 123.18
C GLN A 97 -12.17 27.04 121.90
N ASN A 98 -10.85 27.24 122.02
CA ASN A 98 -9.92 27.22 120.90
C ASN A 98 -9.90 25.85 120.20
N ALA A 99 -9.83 24.76 120.95
CA ALA A 99 -9.91 23.41 120.42
C ALA A 99 -11.25 23.15 119.72
N ASN A 100 -12.38 23.57 120.31
CA ASN A 100 -13.72 23.37 119.74
C ASN A 100 -13.96 24.24 118.48
N THR A 101 -13.41 25.46 118.43
CA THR A 101 -13.45 26.27 117.21
C THR A 101 -12.49 25.74 116.14
N ILE A 102 -11.33 25.17 116.50
CA ILE A 102 -10.44 24.48 115.57
C ILE A 102 -11.11 23.21 115.01
N THR A 103 -11.77 22.39 115.83
CA THR A 103 -12.47 21.19 115.34
C THR A 103 -13.65 21.57 114.44
N GLN A 104 -14.47 22.56 114.82
CA GLN A 104 -15.55 23.08 113.96
C GLN A 104 -15.01 23.61 112.62
N ASN A 105 -13.94 24.41 112.62
CA ASN A 105 -13.30 24.88 111.39
C ASN A 105 -12.70 23.73 110.55
N SER A 106 -12.20 22.67 111.19
CA SER A 106 -11.71 21.48 110.48
C SER A 106 -12.85 20.65 109.87
N GLU A 107 -14.00 20.59 110.55
CA GLU A 107 -15.19 19.87 110.10
C GLU A 107 -15.89 20.61 108.96
N ILE A 108 -15.99 21.95 109.03
CA ILE A 108 -16.43 22.79 107.90
C ILE A 108 -15.55 22.53 106.68
N LYS A 109 -14.22 22.61 106.82
CA LYS A 109 -13.28 22.31 105.73
C LYS A 109 -13.36 20.88 105.23
N ARG A 110 -13.67 19.92 106.09
CA ARG A 110 -13.91 18.51 105.71
C ARG A 110 -15.18 18.37 104.86
N VAL A 111 -16.24 19.09 105.20
CA VAL A 111 -17.51 19.12 104.44
C VAL A 111 -17.36 19.89 103.13
N GLU A 112 -16.66 21.01 103.11
CA GLU A 112 -16.30 21.76 101.89
C GLU A 112 -15.49 20.87 100.94
N LEU A 113 -14.42 20.24 101.41
CA LEU A 113 -13.59 19.32 100.63
C LEU A 113 -14.39 18.10 100.14
N GLN A 114 -15.24 17.52 100.99
CA GLN A 114 -16.11 16.39 100.61
C GLN A 114 -17.15 16.81 99.55
N THR A 115 -17.60 18.06 99.57
CA THR A 115 -18.51 18.64 98.57
C THR A 115 -17.77 18.87 97.25
N HIS A 116 -16.61 19.53 97.27
CA HIS A 116 -15.76 19.74 96.10
C HIS A 116 -15.32 18.40 95.46
N ILE A 117 -14.99 17.38 96.25
CA ILE A 117 -14.68 16.03 95.75
C ILE A 117 -15.90 15.42 95.04
N ARG A 118 -17.10 15.56 95.61
CA ARG A 118 -18.35 15.08 94.97
C ARG A 118 -18.64 15.83 93.67
N GLU A 119 -18.50 17.15 93.66
CA GLU A 119 -18.70 17.99 92.48
C GLU A 119 -17.68 17.67 91.37
N THR A 120 -16.41 17.52 91.73
CA THR A 120 -15.33 17.12 90.81
C THR A 120 -15.60 15.72 90.23
N ALA A 121 -16.04 14.77 91.06
CA ALA A 121 -16.40 13.43 90.58
C ALA A 121 -17.60 13.45 89.61
N VAL A 122 -18.61 14.29 89.88
CA VAL A 122 -19.75 14.49 88.98
C VAL A 122 -19.31 15.16 87.66
N GLN A 123 -18.43 16.16 87.70
CA GLN A 123 -17.90 16.78 86.47
C GLN A 123 -17.05 15.79 85.66
N ILE A 124 -16.17 15.01 86.29
CA ILE A 124 -15.41 13.94 85.61
C ILE A 124 -16.37 12.92 84.99
N GLN A 125 -17.48 12.57 85.64
CA GLN A 125 -18.48 11.67 85.08
C GLN A 125 -19.22 12.29 83.88
N ILE A 126 -19.54 13.58 83.92
CA ILE A 126 -20.15 14.34 82.82
C ILE A 126 -19.19 14.50 81.64
N GLU A 127 -17.90 14.72 81.88
CA GLU A 127 -16.88 14.76 80.84
C GLU A 127 -16.62 13.37 80.24
N ALA A 128 -16.61 12.32 81.06
CA ALA A 128 -16.50 10.95 80.58
C ALA A 128 -17.67 10.54 79.68
N THR A 129 -18.92 10.92 80.01
CA THR A 129 -20.08 10.64 79.13
C THR A 129 -20.03 11.48 77.85
N LYS A 130 -19.71 12.78 77.92
CA LYS A 130 -19.52 13.63 76.72
C LYS A 130 -18.42 13.10 75.80
N ASN A 131 -17.27 12.70 76.36
CA ASN A 131 -16.15 12.15 75.60
C ASN A 131 -16.53 10.80 74.97
N LYS A 132 -17.30 9.95 75.68
CA LYS A 132 -17.83 8.72 75.12
C LYS A 132 -18.80 9.00 73.97
N GLU A 133 -19.77 9.89 74.14
CA GLU A 133 -20.68 10.29 73.06
C GLU A 133 -19.95 10.84 71.83
N PHE A 134 -18.88 11.60 72.04
CA PHE A 134 -18.05 12.12 70.95
C PHE A 134 -17.29 10.98 70.24
N GLN A 135 -16.73 10.03 70.98
CA GLN A 135 -16.09 8.83 70.41
C GLN A 135 -17.10 7.96 69.64
N ASP A 136 -18.29 7.71 70.21
CA ASP A 136 -19.35 6.92 69.57
C ASP A 136 -19.81 7.58 68.25
N LYS A 137 -20.00 8.92 68.24
CA LYS A 137 -20.31 9.71 67.02
C LYS A 137 -19.17 9.64 65.98
N LEU A 138 -17.91 9.78 66.41
CA LEU A 138 -16.74 9.72 65.54
C LEU A 138 -16.54 8.32 64.93
N ILE A 139 -16.88 7.25 65.67
CA ILE A 139 -16.88 5.86 65.19
C ILE A 139 -17.99 5.66 64.15
N GLU A 140 -19.19 6.19 64.38
CA GLU A 140 -20.29 6.10 63.41
C GLU A 140 -19.97 6.87 62.11
N GLU A 141 -19.43 8.07 62.21
CA GLU A 141 -18.98 8.86 61.05
C GLU A 141 -17.88 8.13 60.27
N ASN A 142 -16.85 7.59 60.96
CA ASN A 142 -15.82 6.77 60.33
C ASN A 142 -16.39 5.51 59.65
N LYS A 143 -17.45 4.91 60.21
CA LYS A 143 -18.14 3.78 59.59
C LYS A 143 -18.86 4.21 58.31
N ARG A 144 -19.66 5.28 58.37
CA ARG A 144 -20.38 5.85 57.21
C ARG A 144 -19.39 6.20 56.07
N LEU A 145 -18.32 6.92 56.37
CA LEU A 145 -17.28 7.30 55.41
C LEU A 145 -16.57 6.08 54.77
N ARG A 146 -16.36 4.99 55.52
CA ARG A 146 -15.80 3.74 54.96
C ARG A 146 -16.79 3.04 54.02
N GLU A 147 -18.09 3.07 54.34
CA GLU A 147 -19.12 2.52 53.48
C GLU A 147 -19.28 3.36 52.18
N ASP A 148 -19.23 4.69 52.27
CA ASP A 148 -19.25 5.58 51.11
C ASP A 148 -18.00 5.41 50.23
N LEU A 149 -16.81 5.29 50.83
CA LEU A 149 -15.58 4.99 50.11
C LEU A 149 -15.66 3.62 49.41
N HIS A 150 -16.27 2.62 50.05
CA HIS A 150 -16.49 1.31 49.42
C HIS A 150 -17.50 1.39 48.26
N ARG A 151 -18.61 2.12 48.41
CA ARG A 151 -19.59 2.39 47.34
C ARG A 151 -18.93 3.11 46.15
N ALA A 152 -18.14 4.15 46.42
CA ALA A 152 -17.43 4.91 45.39
C ALA A 152 -16.41 4.06 44.63
N ASN A 153 -15.65 3.20 45.32
CA ASN A 153 -14.72 2.27 44.68
C ASN A 153 -15.42 1.19 43.86
N GLY A 154 -16.60 0.73 44.27
CA GLY A 154 -17.44 -0.17 43.46
C GLY A 154 -17.83 0.47 42.12
N LEU A 155 -18.40 1.68 42.18
CA LEU A 155 -18.75 2.46 40.99
C LEU A 155 -17.54 2.81 40.12
N LEU A 156 -16.36 3.06 40.72
CA LEU A 156 -15.11 3.27 39.97
C LEU A 156 -14.77 2.04 39.14
N ASN A 157 -14.74 0.85 39.78
CA ASN A 157 -14.41 -0.41 39.11
C ASN A 157 -15.40 -0.73 37.98
N GLU A 158 -16.70 -0.51 38.19
CA GLU A 158 -17.73 -0.66 37.14
C GLU A 158 -17.46 0.23 35.92
N ARG A 159 -17.10 1.50 36.15
CA ARG A 159 -16.75 2.44 35.07
C ARG A 159 -15.41 2.13 34.41
N GLU A 160 -14.44 1.58 35.13
CA GLU A 160 -13.18 1.09 34.52
C GLU A 160 -13.42 -0.09 33.58
N VAL A 161 -14.32 -1.02 33.93
CA VAL A 161 -14.74 -2.14 33.07
C VAL A 161 -15.53 -1.63 31.85
N GLU A 162 -16.44 -0.69 32.03
CA GLU A 162 -17.17 -0.03 30.92
C GLU A 162 -16.20 0.68 29.97
N ILE A 163 -15.22 1.44 30.50
CA ILE A 163 -14.17 2.09 29.71
C ILE A 163 -13.30 1.05 28.97
N HIS A 164 -13.02 -0.12 29.55
CA HIS A 164 -12.29 -1.18 28.88
C HIS A 164 -13.07 -1.77 27.70
N THR A 165 -14.34 -2.13 27.89
CA THR A 165 -15.18 -2.70 26.82
C THR A 165 -15.45 -1.68 25.70
N LEU A 166 -15.63 -0.40 26.03
CA LEU A 166 -15.74 0.69 25.05
C LEU A 166 -14.43 0.91 24.28
N ARG A 167 -13.25 0.72 24.90
CA ARG A 167 -11.97 0.76 24.18
C ARG A 167 -11.82 -0.42 23.23
N GLU A 168 -12.19 -1.62 23.64
CA GLU A 168 -12.09 -2.82 22.82
C GLU A 168 -13.01 -2.74 21.59
N THR A 169 -14.27 -2.35 21.77
CA THR A 169 -15.22 -2.15 20.64
C THR A 169 -14.75 -1.05 19.68
N ASN A 170 -14.20 0.07 20.17
CA ASN A 170 -13.59 1.09 19.32
C ASN A 170 -12.40 0.55 18.50
N LEU A 171 -11.54 -0.29 19.09
CA LEU A 171 -10.44 -0.94 18.37
C LEU A 171 -10.95 -1.90 17.27
N GLN A 172 -12.00 -2.67 17.55
CA GLN A 172 -12.66 -3.54 16.57
C GLN A 172 -13.30 -2.73 15.42
N CYS A 173 -13.93 -1.59 15.71
CA CYS A 173 -14.46 -0.68 14.70
C CYS A 173 -13.36 -0.05 13.84
N LEU A 174 -12.26 0.41 14.44
CA LEU A 174 -11.10 0.95 13.71
C LEU A 174 -10.43 -0.10 12.81
N ALA A 175 -10.42 -1.38 13.20
CA ALA A 175 -9.95 -2.46 12.33
C ALA A 175 -10.85 -2.62 11.09
N LYS A 176 -12.17 -2.67 11.27
CA LYS A 176 -13.16 -2.77 10.17
C LYS A 176 -13.12 -1.57 9.23
N ILE A 177 -12.89 -0.36 9.74
CA ILE A 177 -12.73 0.84 8.90
C ILE A 177 -11.51 0.70 7.98
N ARG A 178 -10.36 0.23 8.50
CA ARG A 178 -9.14 0.01 7.69
C ARG A 178 -9.33 -1.08 6.63
N GLU A 179 -10.05 -2.15 6.97
CA GLU A 179 -10.43 -3.22 6.04
C GLU A 179 -11.30 -2.67 4.89
N GLN A 180 -12.31 -1.86 5.23
CA GLN A 180 -13.17 -1.20 4.24
C GLN A 180 -12.41 -0.18 3.39
N GLU A 181 -11.51 0.62 3.96
CA GLU A 181 -10.61 1.50 3.21
C GLU A 181 -9.73 0.73 2.22
N GLN A 182 -9.22 -0.45 2.60
CA GLN A 182 -8.41 -1.28 1.71
C GLN A 182 -9.26 -1.84 0.56
N ILE A 183 -10.47 -2.31 0.83
CA ILE A 183 -11.42 -2.76 -0.19
C ILE A 183 -11.79 -1.61 -1.16
N ILE A 184 -12.00 -0.40 -0.64
CA ILE A 184 -12.30 0.78 -1.48
C ILE A 184 -11.14 1.11 -2.42
N ARG A 185 -9.88 1.06 -1.96
CA ARG A 185 -8.69 1.28 -2.81
C ARG A 185 -8.62 0.25 -3.95
N VAL A 186 -8.77 -1.03 -3.63
CA VAL A 186 -8.77 -2.12 -4.63
C VAL A 186 -9.91 -1.96 -5.64
N ASN A 187 -11.09 -1.52 -5.20
CA ASN A 187 -12.22 -1.26 -6.11
C ASN A 187 -11.98 -0.06 -7.04
N ILE A 188 -11.23 0.95 -6.61
CA ILE A 188 -10.79 2.08 -7.46
C ILE A 188 -9.78 1.58 -8.51
N ASP A 189 -8.76 0.82 -8.09
CA ASP A 189 -7.76 0.25 -9.00
C ASP A 189 -8.41 -0.65 -10.08
N ILE A 190 -9.45 -1.40 -9.71
CA ILE A 190 -10.24 -2.24 -10.64
C ILE A 190 -11.11 -1.38 -11.57
N ALA A 191 -11.70 -0.28 -11.10
CA ALA A 191 -12.49 0.62 -11.92
C ALA A 191 -11.64 1.32 -13.00
N ASP A 192 -10.43 1.77 -12.65
CA ASP A 192 -9.49 2.38 -13.59
C ASP A 192 -8.99 1.35 -14.64
N GLN A 193 -8.71 0.11 -14.22
CA GLN A 193 -8.38 -0.99 -15.14
C GLN A 193 -9.53 -1.30 -16.10
N LEU A 194 -10.77 -1.31 -15.62
CA LEU A 194 -11.97 -1.51 -16.44
C LEU A 194 -12.18 -0.37 -17.44
N ALA A 195 -11.96 0.88 -17.02
CA ALA A 195 -12.04 2.05 -17.89
C ALA A 195 -11.00 1.98 -19.03
N HIS A 196 -9.74 1.65 -18.70
CA HIS A 196 -8.68 1.46 -19.70
C HIS A 196 -8.98 0.29 -20.65
N ALA A 197 -9.48 -0.84 -20.15
CA ALA A 197 -9.88 -1.98 -20.98
C ALA A 197 -11.02 -1.62 -21.95
N ASN A 198 -11.99 -0.82 -21.51
CA ASN A 198 -13.07 -0.35 -22.36
C ASN A 198 -12.59 0.62 -23.46
N GLN A 199 -11.68 1.55 -23.14
CA GLN A 199 -11.05 2.42 -24.13
C GLN A 199 -10.27 1.63 -25.20
N LEU A 200 -9.53 0.59 -24.79
CA LEU A 200 -8.83 -0.30 -25.72
C LEU A 200 -9.80 -1.09 -26.61
N ASN A 201 -10.90 -1.60 -26.05
CA ASN A 201 -11.94 -2.28 -26.83
C ASN A 201 -12.61 -1.34 -27.85
N GLU A 202 -12.87 -0.09 -27.49
CA GLU A 202 -13.41 0.93 -28.40
C GLU A 202 -12.42 1.25 -29.54
N ALA A 203 -11.14 1.42 -29.23
CA ALA A 203 -10.08 1.63 -30.22
C ALA A 203 -9.97 0.45 -31.21
N LEU A 204 -10.02 -0.79 -30.70
CA LEU A 204 -10.01 -2.01 -31.53
C LEU A 204 -11.28 -2.14 -32.39
N TYR A 205 -12.45 -1.76 -31.86
CA TYR A 205 -13.70 -1.76 -32.62
C TYR A 205 -13.67 -0.73 -33.76
N ASN A 206 -13.15 0.47 -33.50
CA ASN A 206 -12.95 1.51 -34.52
C ASN A 206 -11.92 1.09 -35.58
N GLN A 207 -10.83 0.41 -35.18
CA GLN A 207 -9.87 -0.16 -36.12
C GLN A 207 -10.50 -1.26 -36.99
N LYS A 208 -11.31 -2.14 -36.40
CA LYS A 208 -12.06 -3.18 -37.14
C LYS A 208 -13.01 -2.56 -38.17
N LEU A 209 -13.77 -1.53 -37.80
CA LEU A 209 -14.65 -0.81 -38.73
C LEU A 209 -13.88 -0.15 -39.89
N LYS A 210 -12.68 0.38 -39.64
CA LYS A 210 -11.82 0.94 -40.70
C LYS A 210 -11.34 -0.14 -41.66
N LEU A 211 -10.81 -1.25 -41.13
CA LEU A 211 -10.34 -2.39 -41.93
C LEU A 211 -11.47 -3.03 -42.74
N GLN A 212 -12.69 -3.09 -42.19
CA GLN A 212 -13.86 -3.60 -42.92
C GLN A 212 -14.19 -2.71 -44.13
N LYS A 213 -14.21 -1.38 -43.98
CA LYS A 213 -14.45 -0.44 -45.09
C LYS A 213 -13.34 -0.49 -46.15
N GLU A 214 -12.09 -0.69 -45.73
CA GLU A 214 -10.96 -0.90 -46.64
C GLU A 214 -11.09 -2.21 -47.43
N LEU A 215 -11.58 -3.27 -46.80
CA LEU A 215 -11.87 -4.57 -47.45
C LEU A 215 -13.06 -4.47 -48.42
N GLU A 216 -14.14 -3.79 -48.04
CA GLU A 216 -15.30 -3.50 -48.91
C GLU A 216 -14.85 -2.72 -50.16
N THR A 217 -14.07 -1.65 -49.98
CA THR A 217 -13.49 -0.85 -51.08
C THR A 217 -12.58 -1.67 -51.98
N ALA A 218 -11.77 -2.57 -51.42
CA ALA A 218 -10.92 -3.48 -52.19
C ALA A 218 -11.72 -4.52 -52.98
N SER A 219 -12.83 -5.02 -52.41
CA SER A 219 -13.75 -5.95 -53.09
C SER A 219 -14.42 -5.29 -54.30
N ASP A 220 -14.94 -4.07 -54.14
CA ASP A 220 -15.54 -3.30 -55.25
C ASP A 220 -14.52 -3.04 -56.37
N TYR A 221 -13.27 -2.74 -56.01
CA TYR A 221 -12.19 -2.56 -56.97
C TYR A 221 -11.84 -3.85 -57.74
N ILE A 222 -11.85 -5.01 -57.07
CA ILE A 222 -11.62 -6.31 -57.71
C ILE A 222 -12.76 -6.62 -58.70
N LEU A 223 -14.02 -6.47 -58.29
CA LEU A 223 -15.18 -6.66 -59.19
C LEU A 223 -15.12 -5.74 -60.42
N ALA A 224 -14.69 -4.49 -60.23
CA ALA A 224 -14.50 -3.53 -61.33
C ALA A 224 -13.27 -3.82 -62.22
N LEU A 225 -12.32 -4.66 -61.79
CA LEU A 225 -11.25 -5.21 -62.63
C LEU A 225 -11.70 -6.48 -63.36
N GLU A 226 -12.44 -7.37 -62.70
CA GLU A 226 -12.96 -8.61 -63.29
C GLU A 226 -13.90 -8.32 -64.47
N ASP A 227 -14.80 -7.34 -64.34
CA ASP A 227 -15.65 -6.86 -65.46
C ASP A 227 -14.83 -6.34 -66.65
N LYS A 228 -13.75 -5.58 -66.40
CA LYS A 228 -12.85 -5.08 -67.47
C LYS A 228 -12.10 -6.21 -68.16
N VAL A 229 -11.58 -7.18 -67.39
CA VAL A 229 -10.88 -8.36 -67.93
C VAL A 229 -11.85 -9.24 -68.71
N TYR A 230 -13.06 -9.45 -68.21
CA TYR A 230 -14.12 -10.17 -68.93
C TYR A 230 -14.47 -9.50 -70.26
N LYS A 231 -14.67 -8.18 -70.27
CA LYS A 231 -14.93 -7.40 -71.49
C LYS A 231 -13.77 -7.48 -72.49
N ALA A 232 -12.52 -7.33 -72.04
CA ALA A 232 -11.33 -7.44 -72.87
C ALA A 232 -11.18 -8.85 -73.49
N ASN A 233 -11.36 -9.90 -72.68
CA ASN A 233 -11.32 -11.29 -73.13
C ASN A 233 -12.45 -11.58 -74.15
N LYS A 234 -13.65 -11.05 -73.93
CA LYS A 234 -14.77 -11.16 -74.88
C LYS A 234 -14.45 -10.50 -76.23
N THR A 235 -13.85 -9.31 -76.23
CA THR A 235 -13.40 -8.66 -77.47
C THR A 235 -12.25 -9.42 -78.15
N SER A 236 -11.32 -9.98 -77.38
CA SER A 236 -10.21 -10.79 -77.92
C SER A 236 -10.71 -12.07 -78.60
N LEU A 237 -11.70 -12.75 -78.00
CA LEU A 237 -12.31 -13.95 -78.57
C LEU A 237 -13.03 -13.66 -79.90
N GLU A 238 -13.74 -12.54 -79.99
CA GLU A 238 -14.42 -12.12 -81.22
C GLU A 238 -13.42 -11.71 -82.32
N LEU A 239 -12.32 -11.03 -81.98
CA LEU A 239 -11.24 -10.74 -82.92
C LEU A 239 -10.52 -12.02 -83.41
N LEU A 240 -10.28 -13.00 -82.53
CA LEU A 240 -9.71 -14.30 -82.90
C LEU A 240 -10.63 -15.09 -83.84
N ARG A 241 -11.95 -14.99 -83.65
CA ARG A 241 -12.94 -15.55 -84.58
C ARG A 241 -12.86 -14.88 -85.94
N GLN A 242 -12.88 -13.54 -85.99
CA GLN A 242 -12.80 -12.77 -87.25
C GLN A 242 -11.50 -13.03 -88.01
N LEU A 243 -10.37 -13.18 -87.31
CA LEU A 243 -9.10 -13.62 -87.90
C LEU A 243 -9.20 -15.00 -88.53
N LYS A 244 -9.79 -15.98 -87.82
CA LYS A 244 -9.97 -17.35 -88.35
C LYS A 244 -10.90 -17.39 -89.56
N ASP A 245 -11.99 -16.63 -89.54
CA ASP A 245 -12.93 -16.55 -90.65
C ASP A 245 -12.24 -15.93 -91.89
N ALA A 246 -11.38 -14.91 -91.70
CA ALA A 246 -10.54 -14.33 -92.76
C ALA A 246 -9.40 -15.26 -93.24
N GLU A 247 -8.80 -16.08 -92.37
CA GLU A 247 -7.83 -17.11 -92.77
C GLU A 247 -8.46 -18.13 -93.72
N ILE A 248 -9.72 -18.52 -93.46
CA ILE A 248 -10.50 -19.43 -94.32
C ILE A 248 -10.81 -18.77 -95.66
N GLU A 249 -11.24 -17.49 -95.67
CA GLU A 249 -11.44 -16.74 -96.91
C GLU A 249 -10.16 -16.68 -97.76
N ILE A 250 -9.03 -16.28 -97.14
CA ILE A 250 -7.72 -16.24 -97.77
C ILE A 250 -7.33 -17.61 -98.37
N GLU A 251 -7.61 -18.72 -97.69
CA GLU A 251 -7.32 -20.05 -98.22
C GLU A 251 -8.22 -20.45 -99.40
N THR A 252 -9.51 -20.12 -99.38
CA THR A 252 -10.39 -20.35 -100.54
C THR A 252 -9.97 -19.50 -101.76
N LEU A 253 -9.56 -18.24 -101.54
CA LEU A 253 -9.04 -17.36 -102.59
C LEU A 253 -7.70 -17.87 -103.17
N LYS A 254 -6.79 -18.41 -102.33
CA LYS A 254 -5.56 -19.08 -102.83
C LYS A 254 -5.90 -20.24 -103.77
N ASN A 255 -6.82 -21.11 -103.36
CA ASN A 255 -7.21 -22.28 -104.17
C ASN A 255 -7.80 -21.85 -105.51
N TYR A 256 -8.67 -20.82 -105.52
CA TYR A 256 -9.19 -20.25 -106.76
C TYR A 256 -8.09 -19.64 -107.67
N ILE A 257 -7.10 -18.94 -107.09
CA ILE A 257 -5.94 -18.42 -107.84
C ILE A 257 -5.09 -19.56 -108.43
N ILE A 258 -4.95 -20.68 -107.71
CA ILE A 258 -4.24 -21.88 -108.20
C ILE A 258 -4.99 -22.46 -109.40
N GLU A 259 -6.30 -22.69 -109.30
CA GLU A 259 -7.12 -23.17 -110.43
C GLU A 259 -7.05 -22.25 -111.66
N LEU A 260 -7.17 -20.93 -111.48
CA LEU A 260 -7.07 -19.99 -112.60
C LEU A 260 -5.69 -20.03 -113.27
N LYS A 261 -4.60 -20.11 -112.49
CA LYS A 261 -3.24 -20.26 -113.04
C LYS A 261 -3.07 -21.57 -113.81
N GLN A 262 -3.65 -22.68 -113.34
CA GLN A 262 -3.62 -23.96 -114.05
C GLN A 262 -4.34 -23.90 -115.42
N ARG A 263 -5.44 -23.15 -115.50
CA ARG A 263 -6.25 -22.99 -116.74
C ARG A 263 -5.57 -22.10 -117.79
N ILE A 264 -4.87 -21.04 -117.39
CA ILE A 264 -4.28 -20.02 -118.30
C ILE A 264 -2.91 -20.45 -118.88
N ALA A 265 -2.29 -21.52 -118.37
CA ALA A 265 -0.95 -21.96 -118.77
C ALA A 265 -0.89 -22.69 -120.13
N VAL A 266 -1.13 -21.95 -121.23
CA VAL A 266 -1.05 -22.39 -122.63
C VAL A 266 0.17 -21.76 -123.32
N TYR A 267 0.96 -22.54 -124.05
CA TYR A 267 2.06 -22.06 -124.91
C TYR A 267 1.48 -21.50 -126.22
N ILE A 268 1.96 -20.34 -126.67
CA ILE A 268 1.44 -19.62 -127.84
C ILE A 268 2.56 -19.59 -128.91
N PRO A 269 2.41 -20.30 -130.05
CA PRO A 269 3.44 -20.33 -131.08
C PRO A 269 3.45 -19.07 -131.94
N VAL A 270 4.63 -18.77 -132.50
CA VAL A 270 4.80 -17.83 -133.61
C VAL A 270 4.05 -18.34 -134.84
N LYS A 271 3.21 -17.48 -135.43
CA LYS A 271 2.26 -17.87 -136.49
C LYS A 271 2.90 -18.31 -137.80
N ASP A 272 4.18 -18.03 -138.00
CA ASP A 272 4.88 -18.29 -139.26
C ASP A 272 5.93 -19.41 -139.14
N ASP A 273 6.26 -19.84 -137.91
CA ASP A 273 7.20 -20.93 -137.62
C ASP A 273 6.46 -22.28 -137.53
N VAL A 274 6.77 -23.20 -138.45
CA VAL A 274 6.16 -24.53 -138.49
C VAL A 274 6.70 -25.48 -137.42
N ILE A 275 7.92 -25.24 -136.92
CA ILE A 275 8.54 -26.01 -135.84
C ILE A 275 7.89 -25.59 -134.51
N ASP A 276 7.72 -24.29 -134.29
CA ASP A 276 7.11 -23.72 -133.08
C ASP A 276 5.64 -24.12 -132.94
N LYS A 277 4.88 -24.15 -134.05
CA LYS A 277 3.49 -24.67 -134.05
C LYS A 277 3.42 -26.11 -133.56
N LYS A 278 4.29 -26.99 -134.08
CA LYS A 278 4.34 -28.41 -133.66
C LYS A 278 4.82 -28.56 -132.22
N LEU A 279 5.82 -27.77 -131.81
CA LEU A 279 6.30 -27.75 -130.43
C LEU A 279 5.20 -27.25 -129.47
N ALA A 280 4.41 -26.24 -129.85
CA ALA A 280 3.27 -25.76 -129.08
C ALA A 280 2.12 -26.78 -129.01
N GLU A 281 1.81 -27.45 -130.13
CA GLU A 281 0.83 -28.54 -130.18
C GLU A 281 1.24 -29.67 -129.23
N PHE A 282 2.53 -30.04 -129.21
CA PHE A 282 3.07 -31.00 -128.26
C PHE A 282 2.99 -30.50 -126.81
N ILE A 283 3.57 -29.33 -126.51
CA ILE A 283 3.64 -28.75 -125.14
C ILE A 283 2.24 -28.58 -124.53
N ASN A 284 1.25 -28.12 -125.30
CA ASN A 284 -0.10 -27.85 -124.77
C ASN A 284 -0.91 -29.10 -124.43
N ASN A 285 -0.62 -30.22 -125.11
CA ASN A 285 -1.26 -31.52 -124.92
C ASN A 285 -0.49 -32.43 -123.94
N TYR A 286 0.77 -32.10 -123.63
CA TYR A 286 1.61 -32.88 -122.72
C TYR A 286 1.09 -32.85 -121.26
N PRO A 287 1.03 -34.00 -120.54
CA PRO A 287 0.74 -34.00 -119.12
C PRO A 287 1.80 -33.18 -118.37
N ASP A 288 1.41 -32.39 -117.36
CA ASP A 288 2.29 -31.38 -116.73
C ASP A 288 2.84 -30.27 -117.67
N ARG A 289 2.09 -29.89 -118.73
CA ARG A 289 2.41 -28.76 -119.64
C ARG A 289 2.94 -27.48 -118.99
N GLN A 290 2.59 -27.21 -117.74
CA GLN A 290 3.10 -26.05 -116.97
C GLN A 290 4.62 -26.11 -116.78
N LYS A 291 5.17 -27.29 -116.45
CA LYS A 291 6.61 -27.50 -116.32
C LYS A 291 7.26 -27.34 -117.70
N LEU A 292 6.72 -28.03 -118.71
CA LEU A 292 7.29 -28.07 -120.05
C LEU A 292 7.28 -26.70 -120.77
N LYS A 293 6.23 -25.90 -120.58
CA LYS A 293 6.13 -24.51 -121.08
C LYS A 293 7.22 -23.59 -120.52
N ILE A 294 7.68 -23.82 -119.28
CA ILE A 294 8.76 -23.03 -118.68
C ILE A 294 10.13 -23.50 -119.19
N MET A 295 10.24 -24.79 -119.55
CA MET A 295 11.51 -25.37 -119.98
C MET A 295 11.89 -25.00 -121.43
N PHE A 296 10.94 -24.90 -122.36
CA PHE A 296 11.20 -24.46 -123.74
C PHE A 296 10.97 -22.95 -123.93
N LEU A 297 12.05 -22.20 -124.16
CA LEU A 297 12.02 -20.80 -124.57
C LEU A 297 12.57 -20.66 -125.99
N ARG A 298 11.77 -20.15 -126.93
CA ARG A 298 12.20 -19.94 -128.33
C ARG A 298 13.20 -18.78 -128.42
N GLU A 299 14.36 -19.03 -129.01
CA GLU A 299 15.34 -17.97 -129.33
C GLU A 299 15.21 -17.53 -130.80
N SER A 300 15.17 -18.50 -131.71
CA SER A 300 15.00 -18.27 -133.16
C SER A 300 14.32 -19.49 -133.80
N GLU A 301 14.01 -19.41 -135.10
CA GLU A 301 13.50 -20.56 -135.83
C GLU A 301 14.45 -21.76 -135.70
N GLY A 302 13.90 -22.92 -135.36
CA GLY A 302 14.66 -24.15 -135.13
C GLY A 302 15.64 -24.11 -133.94
N VAL A 303 15.68 -23.07 -133.10
CA VAL A 303 16.60 -23.00 -131.94
C VAL A 303 15.86 -22.53 -130.68
N TYR A 304 15.89 -23.41 -129.68
CA TYR A 304 15.17 -23.25 -128.43
C TYR A 304 16.15 -23.44 -127.26
N GLN A 305 15.99 -22.65 -126.20
CA GLN A 305 16.59 -22.94 -124.92
C GLN A 305 15.70 -23.98 -124.21
N PHE A 306 16.30 -25.12 -123.84
CA PHE A 306 15.69 -26.13 -122.97
C PHE A 306 16.38 -26.09 -121.59
N GLY A 307 15.72 -25.48 -120.61
CA GLY A 307 16.26 -25.30 -119.26
C GLY A 307 17.57 -24.50 -119.28
N SER A 308 18.69 -25.13 -118.92
CA SER A 308 20.02 -24.49 -118.98
C SER A 308 20.78 -24.68 -120.31
N LYS A 309 20.21 -25.39 -121.29
CA LYS A 309 20.88 -25.77 -122.55
C LYS A 309 20.25 -25.08 -123.76
N ARG A 310 21.04 -24.83 -124.79
CA ARG A 310 20.58 -24.42 -126.12
C ARG A 310 20.47 -25.66 -127.01
N VAL A 311 19.33 -25.88 -127.66
CA VAL A 311 19.07 -27.04 -128.52
C VAL A 311 18.54 -26.62 -129.89
N ALA A 312 19.01 -27.30 -130.93
CA ALA A 312 18.44 -27.16 -132.27
C ALA A 312 17.34 -28.21 -132.48
N VAL A 313 16.17 -27.76 -132.93
CA VAL A 313 14.95 -28.55 -133.09
C VAL A 313 14.55 -28.50 -134.56
N ARG A 314 14.18 -29.64 -135.15
CA ARG A 314 13.64 -29.74 -136.50
C ARG A 314 12.41 -30.64 -136.52
N VAL A 315 11.59 -30.54 -137.57
CA VAL A 315 10.46 -31.43 -137.79
C VAL A 315 10.71 -32.27 -139.04
N ASP A 316 10.84 -33.59 -138.89
CA ASP A 316 10.95 -34.54 -140.01
C ASP A 316 9.68 -35.39 -140.05
N LYS A 317 8.88 -35.30 -141.13
CA LYS A 317 7.64 -36.09 -141.32
C LYS A 317 6.72 -36.03 -140.08
N ASP A 318 6.34 -34.82 -139.69
CA ASP A 318 5.56 -34.47 -138.49
C ASP A 318 6.17 -34.85 -137.13
N LYS A 319 7.31 -35.52 -137.06
CA LYS A 319 8.01 -35.83 -135.80
C LYS A 319 9.01 -34.74 -135.44
N ILE A 320 8.94 -34.26 -134.19
CA ILE A 320 9.89 -33.30 -133.63
C ILE A 320 11.16 -34.04 -133.22
N ASN A 321 12.29 -33.66 -133.84
CA ASN A 321 13.60 -34.25 -133.60
C ASN A 321 14.58 -33.18 -133.10
N ILE A 322 15.28 -33.49 -132.01
CA ILE A 322 16.17 -32.57 -131.28
C ILE A 322 17.62 -32.99 -131.49
N ARG A 323 18.48 -32.05 -131.92
CA ARG A 323 19.90 -32.28 -132.17
C ARG A 323 20.64 -32.46 -130.83
N VAL A 324 21.37 -33.56 -130.72
CA VAL A 324 22.25 -33.87 -129.59
C VAL A 324 23.66 -34.21 -130.08
N GLY A 325 24.63 -34.31 -129.16
CA GLY A 325 26.05 -34.51 -129.51
C GLY A 325 26.35 -35.76 -130.36
N GLY A 326 25.50 -36.79 -130.28
CA GLY A 326 25.64 -38.03 -131.05
C GLY A 326 24.71 -38.17 -132.27
N GLY A 327 23.80 -37.21 -132.54
CA GLY A 327 22.79 -37.39 -133.59
C GLY A 327 21.54 -36.53 -133.40
N TYR A 328 20.37 -37.13 -133.65
CA TYR A 328 19.06 -36.56 -133.34
C TYR A 328 18.27 -37.59 -132.51
N LEU A 329 17.57 -37.13 -131.48
CA LEU A 329 16.59 -37.91 -130.72
C LEU A 329 15.18 -37.39 -131.02
N SER A 330 14.15 -38.21 -130.80
CA SER A 330 12.78 -37.69 -130.75
C SER A 330 12.59 -36.78 -129.53
N ILE A 331 11.56 -35.92 -129.56
CA ILE A 331 11.22 -35.06 -128.42
C ILE A 331 10.94 -35.87 -127.14
N ASP A 332 10.26 -37.01 -127.23
CA ASP A 332 9.92 -37.85 -126.07
C ASP A 332 11.18 -38.41 -125.40
N GLU A 333 12.08 -39.06 -126.17
CA GLU A 333 13.37 -39.58 -125.68
C GLU A 333 14.26 -38.48 -125.09
N PHE A 334 14.27 -37.30 -125.72
CA PHE A 334 15.01 -36.15 -125.22
C PHE A 334 14.45 -35.65 -123.87
N LEU A 335 13.12 -35.64 -123.71
CA LEU A 335 12.50 -35.23 -122.46
C LEU A 335 12.75 -36.23 -121.34
N ASP A 336 12.63 -37.54 -121.59
CA ASP A 336 12.94 -38.54 -120.56
C ASP A 336 14.41 -38.47 -120.12
N GLN A 337 15.35 -38.27 -121.07
CA GLN A 337 16.78 -38.20 -120.75
C GLN A 337 17.19 -36.90 -120.04
N TYR A 338 16.61 -35.75 -120.38
CA TYR A 338 17.10 -34.45 -119.92
C TYR A 338 16.17 -33.69 -118.97
N THR A 339 14.86 -33.97 -118.93
CA THR A 339 13.92 -33.25 -118.05
C THR A 339 14.28 -33.40 -116.57
N PRO A 340 14.58 -34.60 -116.02
CA PRO A 340 14.94 -34.73 -114.61
C PRO A 340 16.18 -33.90 -114.26
N ALA A 341 17.21 -33.95 -115.10
CA ALA A 341 18.49 -33.26 -114.87
C ALA A 341 18.43 -31.72 -115.04
N GLU A 342 17.42 -31.19 -115.74
CA GLU A 342 17.19 -29.75 -115.84
C GLU A 342 16.20 -29.24 -114.78
N LEU A 343 15.18 -30.02 -114.39
CA LEU A 343 14.32 -29.73 -113.23
C LEU A 343 15.15 -29.58 -111.95
N ASP A 344 16.06 -30.52 -111.72
CA ASP A 344 16.93 -30.55 -110.55
C ASP A 344 17.86 -29.32 -110.45
N LYS A 345 18.14 -28.64 -111.58
CA LYS A 345 18.85 -27.35 -111.63
C LYS A 345 17.93 -26.16 -111.43
N MET A 346 16.69 -26.24 -111.92
CA MET A 346 15.68 -25.19 -111.76
C MET A 346 15.24 -25.05 -110.31
N GLU A 347 14.98 -26.15 -109.60
CA GLU A 347 14.60 -26.10 -108.18
C GLU A 347 15.68 -25.48 -107.28
N ARG A 348 16.96 -25.64 -107.64
CA ARG A 348 18.10 -24.99 -106.97
C ARG A 348 18.25 -23.49 -107.30
N LYS A 349 17.48 -22.98 -108.25
CA LYS A 349 17.43 -21.56 -108.64
C LYS A 349 16.18 -20.82 -108.18
N ASP A 350 15.13 -21.53 -107.74
CA ASP A 350 13.89 -20.90 -107.27
C ASP A 350 14.16 -19.90 -106.11
N PRO A 351 13.82 -18.61 -106.27
CA PRO A 351 14.00 -17.62 -105.22
C PRO A 351 13.11 -17.85 -104.00
N LEU A 352 11.92 -18.45 -104.14
CA LEU A 352 11.03 -18.76 -103.01
C LEU A 352 11.65 -19.85 -102.12
N LYS A 353 12.23 -20.90 -102.72
CA LYS A 353 12.87 -22.00 -101.98
C LYS A 353 14.08 -21.51 -101.17
N LYS A 354 14.87 -20.59 -101.74
CA LYS A 354 15.97 -19.90 -101.03
C LYS A 354 15.51 -18.93 -99.94
N PHE A 355 14.30 -18.36 -100.07
CA PHE A 355 13.75 -17.44 -99.10
C PHE A 355 13.15 -18.19 -97.89
N SER A 356 12.43 -19.29 -98.11
CA SER A 356 11.92 -20.14 -97.03
C SER A 356 13.05 -20.82 -96.26
N GLU A 357 14.10 -21.28 -96.94
CA GLU A 357 15.32 -21.83 -96.33
C GLU A 357 16.02 -20.80 -95.43
N LYS A 358 16.18 -19.54 -95.89
CA LYS A 358 16.71 -18.44 -95.07
C LYS A 358 15.83 -18.13 -93.85
N ILE A 359 14.50 -18.07 -94.01
CA ILE A 359 13.57 -17.83 -92.89
C ILE A 359 13.61 -18.98 -91.87
N ALA A 360 13.77 -20.23 -92.32
CA ALA A 360 13.93 -21.37 -91.43
C ALA A 360 15.22 -21.23 -90.59
N MET A 361 16.37 -20.93 -91.22
CA MET A 361 17.62 -20.68 -90.49
C MET A 361 17.51 -19.51 -89.50
N GLN A 362 16.82 -18.43 -89.88
CA GLN A 362 16.62 -17.27 -89.00
C GLN A 362 15.75 -17.60 -87.78
N LYS A 363 14.68 -18.39 -87.94
CA LYS A 363 13.85 -18.85 -86.80
C LYS A 363 14.65 -19.72 -85.81
N THR A 364 15.53 -20.59 -86.29
CA THR A 364 16.36 -21.46 -85.44
C THR A 364 17.39 -20.66 -84.62
N LEU A 365 17.82 -19.49 -85.09
CA LEU A 365 18.77 -18.62 -84.38
C LEU A 365 18.07 -17.75 -83.32
N VAL A 366 16.90 -17.17 -83.63
CA VAL A 366 16.16 -16.27 -82.70
C VAL A 366 15.54 -17.03 -81.52
N GLY A 367 15.24 -18.33 -81.66
CA GLY A 367 14.65 -19.15 -80.60
C GLY A 367 15.56 -19.49 -79.41
N LYS A 368 16.71 -18.80 -79.23
CA LYS A 368 17.75 -19.17 -78.26
C LYS A 368 18.18 -18.07 -77.29
N GLU A 369 17.47 -16.93 -77.25
CA GLU A 369 17.75 -15.86 -76.29
C GLU A 369 16.87 -15.93 -75.02
N VAL A 370 17.56 -15.99 -73.88
CA VAL A 370 17.19 -15.44 -72.56
C VAL A 370 15.78 -15.76 -72.03
N ARG A 371 15.65 -16.91 -71.37
CA ARG A 371 14.76 -17.07 -70.20
C ARG A 371 15.58 -17.05 -68.92
N GLU A 372 15.98 -15.86 -68.47
CA GLU A 372 16.59 -15.68 -67.15
C GLU A 372 15.51 -15.68 -66.06
N SER A 373 15.29 -16.85 -65.46
CA SER A 373 14.47 -16.99 -64.26
C SER A 373 15.19 -16.40 -63.05
N SER A 374 14.84 -15.16 -62.67
CA SER A 374 15.41 -14.48 -61.51
C SER A 374 15.14 -15.24 -60.20
N PRO A 375 16.13 -15.39 -59.29
CA PRO A 375 15.94 -16.13 -58.04
C PRO A 375 14.97 -15.46 -57.07
N ILE A 376 13.98 -16.22 -56.58
CA ILE A 376 13.09 -15.77 -55.50
C ILE A 376 13.89 -15.76 -54.19
N ARG A 377 14.14 -14.58 -53.63
CA ARG A 377 14.82 -14.41 -52.34
C ARG A 377 13.80 -14.06 -51.26
N SER A 378 13.51 -15.01 -50.38
CA SER A 378 12.59 -14.82 -49.26
C SER A 378 13.18 -13.92 -48.16
N PRO A 379 12.38 -13.01 -47.57
CA PRO A 379 12.71 -12.38 -46.29
C PRO A 379 12.10 -13.19 -45.14
N THR A 380 12.95 -13.85 -44.36
CA THR A 380 12.55 -14.37 -43.03
C THR A 380 12.11 -13.20 -42.15
N ARG A 381 11.04 -13.35 -41.37
CA ARG A 381 10.74 -12.45 -40.25
C ARG A 381 10.42 -13.26 -38.99
N GLN A 382 10.83 -12.70 -37.86
CA GLN A 382 10.61 -13.18 -36.50
C GLN A 382 9.17 -12.89 -36.04
#